data_AF-A0AAE0L9Y0-F1
#
_entry.id   AF-A0AAE0L9Y0-F1
#
_cell.length_a   1.000
_cell.length_b   1.000
_cell.length_c   1.000
_cell.angle_alpha   90.00
_cell.angle_beta   90.00
_cell.angle_gamma   90.00
#
_symmetry.space_group_name_H-M   'P 1'
#
loop_
_entity.id
_entity.type
_entity.pdbx_description
1 polymer ?
#
loop_
_entity_poly.entity_id
_entity_poly.type
_entity_poly.pdbx_seq_one_letter_code
_entity_poly.pdbx_strand_id
1 'polypeptide(L)' 'MDPKVRQLYKKLIWVGRDYPSGISALREKMKAVFQKSAASEESFARGEFVYKELEALVYLHKYRSIRKRYDSGEPVKE' A
#
# COMPACT_ATOMS: atom_id res chain seq x y z
N MET A 1 1.78 -18.40 13.71
CA MET A 1 1.74 -17.00 13.23
C MET A 1 0.75 -16.24 14.09
N ASP A 2 1.22 -15.20 14.77
CA ASP A 2 0.42 -14.35 15.65
C ASP A 2 -0.81 -13.76 14.92
N PRO A 3 -2.00 -13.72 15.55
CA PRO A 3 -3.20 -13.12 14.95
C PRO A 3 -3.01 -11.70 14.42
N LYS A 4 -2.22 -10.87 15.10
CA LYS A 4 -1.95 -9.47 14.70
C LYS A 4 -1.16 -9.41 13.39
N VAL A 5 -0.13 -10.24 13.28
CA VAL A 5 0.72 -10.34 12.07
C VAL A 5 -0.11 -10.83 10.88
N ARG A 6 -1.05 -11.77 11.11
CA ARG A 6 -1.99 -12.22 10.07
C ARG A 6 -2.92 -11.10 9.60
N GLN A 7 -3.43 -10.27 10.51
CA GLN A 7 -4.28 -9.13 10.13
C GLN A 7 -3.49 -8.10 9.32
N LEU A 8 -2.28 -7.77 9.73
CA LEU A 8 -1.41 -6.84 9.02
C LEU A 8 -1.13 -7.33 7.58
N TYR A 9 -0.81 -8.61 7.42
CA TYR A 9 -0.61 -9.22 6.10
C TYR A 9 -1.86 -9.09 5.19
N LYS A 10 -3.06 -9.30 5.75
CA LYS A 10 -4.31 -9.12 5.01
C LYS A 10 -4.53 -7.66 4.58
N LYS A 11 -4.30 -6.70 5.48
CA LYS A 11 -4.44 -5.27 5.20
C LYS A 11 -3.53 -4.83 4.05
N LEU A 12 -2.26 -5.20 4.10
CA LEU A 12 -1.28 -4.89 3.06
C LEU A 12 -1.63 -5.49 1.69
N ILE A 13 -2.09 -6.75 1.64
CA ILE A 13 -2.57 -7.35 0.38
C ILE A 13 -3.77 -6.57 -0.17
N TRP A 14 -4.66 -6.12 0.71
CA TRP A 14 -5.86 -5.39 0.31
C TRP A 14 -5.50 -4.04 -0.32
N VAL A 15 -4.60 -3.26 0.31
CA VAL A 15 -4.05 -2.02 -0.27
C VAL A 15 -3.30 -2.29 -1.58
N GLY A 16 -2.63 -3.43 -1.68
CA GLY A 16 -1.94 -3.87 -2.88
C GLY A 16 -2.80 -4.06 -4.13
N ARG A 17 -4.13 -4.20 -3.99
CA ARG A 17 -5.05 -4.27 -5.16
C ARG A 17 -5.07 -2.96 -5.94
N ASP A 18 -5.00 -1.85 -5.22
CA ASP A 18 -5.06 -0.51 -5.80
C ASP A 18 -3.66 0.02 -6.20
N TYR A 19 -2.63 -0.81 -6.02
CA TYR A 19 -1.25 -0.43 -6.32
C TYR A 19 -0.99 -0.49 -7.83
N PRO A 20 -0.39 0.54 -8.44
CA PRO A 20 -0.24 0.64 -9.89
C PRO A 20 0.59 -0.48 -10.53
N SER A 21 1.51 -1.13 -9.81
CA SER A 21 2.29 -2.27 -10.33
C SER A 21 1.61 -3.64 -10.22
N GLY A 22 0.38 -3.70 -9.69
CA GLY A 22 -0.39 -4.93 -9.57
C GLY A 22 -0.04 -5.80 -8.35
N ILE A 23 -1.00 -6.64 -7.97
CA ILE A 23 -0.99 -7.37 -6.69
C ILE A 23 0.00 -8.55 -6.65
N SER A 24 0.32 -9.15 -7.80
CA SER A 24 1.09 -10.39 -7.88
C SER A 24 2.53 -10.19 -7.37
N ALA A 25 3.21 -9.17 -7.91
CA ALA A 25 4.58 -8.83 -7.53
C ALA A 25 4.68 -8.37 -6.07
N LEU A 26 3.66 -7.64 -5.58
CA LEU A 26 3.62 -7.23 -4.18
C LEU A 26 3.47 -8.43 -3.26
N ARG A 27 2.54 -9.34 -3.57
CA ARG A 27 2.28 -10.54 -2.77
C ARG A 27 3.52 -11.42 -2.62
N GLU A 28 4.29 -11.59 -3.70
CA GLU A 28 5.52 -12.39 -3.67
C GLU A 28 6.59 -11.73 -2.79
N LYS A 29 6.85 -10.43 -2.98
CA LYS A 29 7.78 -9.65 -2.14
C LYS A 29 7.39 -9.69 -0.67
N MET A 30 6.10 -9.49 -0.38
CA MET A 30 5.58 -9.56 0.97
C MET A 30 5.76 -10.93 1.59
N LYS A 31 5.44 -12.02 0.86
CA LYS A 31 5.63 -13.38 1.38
C LYS A 31 7.10 -13.61 1.74
N ALA A 32 8.03 -13.19 0.90
CA ALA A 32 9.47 -13.32 1.17
C ALA A 32 9.91 -12.53 2.41
N VAL A 33 9.42 -11.29 2.59
CA VAL A 33 9.72 -10.45 3.75
C VAL A 33 9.19 -11.08 5.04
N PHE A 34 7.92 -11.50 5.05
CA PHE A 34 7.29 -12.13 6.23
C PHE A 34 7.90 -13.50 6.56
N GLN A 35 8.46 -14.21 5.58
CA GLN A 35 9.21 -15.45 5.82
C GLN A 35 10.60 -15.19 6.40
N LYS A 36 11.26 -14.08 6.04
CA LYS A 36 12.60 -13.73 6.55
C LYS A 36 12.59 -13.01 7.90
N SER A 37 11.53 -12.28 8.24
CA SER A 37 11.44 -11.54 9.49
C SER A 37 11.08 -12.45 10.67
N ALA A 38 11.85 -12.37 11.76
CA ALA A 38 11.41 -12.92 13.04
C ALA A 38 10.19 -12.14 13.55
N ALA A 39 9.20 -12.83 14.12
CA ALA A 39 8.01 -12.19 14.67
C ALA A 39 8.35 -11.49 16.00
N SER A 40 8.89 -10.27 15.92
CA SER A 40 9.12 -9.36 17.04
C SER A 40 8.15 -8.18 17.01
N GLU A 41 7.95 -7.50 18.16
CA GLU A 41 7.15 -6.27 18.21
C GLU A 41 7.71 -5.17 17.32
N GLU A 42 9.04 -5.03 17.24
CA GLU A 42 9.71 -4.08 16.35
C GLU A 42 9.37 -4.34 14.88
N SER A 43 9.35 -5.61 14.47
CA SER A 43 9.00 -6.01 13.10
C SER A 43 7.54 -5.70 12.80
N PHE A 44 6.65 -5.85 13.79
CA PHE A 44 5.24 -5.48 13.67
C PHE A 44 5.06 -3.97 13.53
N ALA A 45 5.71 -3.18 14.38
CA ALA A 45 5.66 -1.71 14.33
C ALA A 45 6.18 -1.18 12.99
N ARG A 46 7.28 -1.75 12.49
CA ARG A 46 7.81 -1.43 11.16
C ARG A 46 6.83 -1.79 10.05
N GLY A 47 6.16 -2.93 10.16
CA GLY A 47 5.15 -3.34 9.18
C GLY A 47 3.91 -2.42 9.18
N GLU A 48 3.47 -1.93 10.34
CA GLU A 48 2.40 -0.94 10.41
C GLU A 48 2.81 0.42 9.80
N PHE A 49 4.05 0.83 10.01
CA PHE A 49 4.58 2.05 9.40
C PHE A 49 4.54 1.95 7.85
N VAL A 50 5.06 0.85 7.30
CA VAL A 50 5.04 0.59 5.84
C VAL A 50 3.61 0.53 5.29
N TYR A 51 2.66 -0.04 6.05
CA TYR A 51 1.25 -0.05 5.65
C TYR A 51 0.71 1.37 5.45
N LYS A 52 0.97 2.29 6.40
CA LYS A 52 0.51 3.68 6.33
C LYS A 52 1.14 4.44 5.15
N GLU A 53 2.43 4.21 4.88
CA GLU A 53 3.10 4.80 3.72
C GLU A 53 2.47 4.34 2.41
N LEU A 54 2.22 3.02 2.27
CA LEU A 54 1.57 2.47 1.07
C LEU A 54 0.15 3.00 0.89
N GLU A 55 -0.61 3.09 1.98
CA GLU A 55 -1.96 3.67 1.97
C GLU A 55 -1.93 5.13 1.48
N ALA A 56 -1.02 5.95 2.03
CA ALA A 56 -0.84 7.33 1.60
C ALA A 56 -0.43 7.45 0.12
N LEU A 57 0.47 6.58 -0.35
CA LEU A 57 0.89 6.56 -1.76
C LEU A 57 -0.24 6.18 -2.71
N VAL A 58 -1.08 5.20 -2.34
CA VAL A 58 -2.27 4.83 -3.11
C VAL A 58 -3.24 6.00 -3.20
N TYR A 59 -3.51 6.70 -2.08
CA TYR A 59 -4.35 7.90 -2.08
C TYR A 59 -3.78 9.00 -2.98
N LEU A 60 -2.48 9.27 -2.89
CA LEU A 60 -1.81 10.28 -3.71
C LEU A 60 -1.88 9.93 -5.20
N HIS A 61 -1.70 8.66 -5.56
CA HIS A 61 -1.82 8.18 -6.94
C HIS A 61 -3.24 8.36 -7.48
N LYS A 62 -4.27 8.01 -6.69
CA LYS A 62 -5.67 8.23 -7.03
C LYS A 62 -5.97 9.71 -7.22
N TYR A 63 -5.55 10.56 -6.29
CA TYR A 63 -5.73 12.02 -6.37
C TYR A 63 -5.08 12.60 -7.63
N ARG A 64 -3.82 12.24 -7.93
CA ARG A 64 -3.12 12.69 -9.14
C ARG A 64 -3.86 12.27 -10.42
N SER A 65 -4.37 11.05 -10.45
CA SER A 65 -5.13 10.53 -11.58
C SER A 65 -6.46 11.26 -11.78
N ILE A 66 -7.17 11.58 -10.69
CA ILE A 66 -8.41 12.35 -10.71
C ILE A 66 -8.12 13.78 -11.17
N ARG A 67 -7.17 14.46 -10.53
CA ARG A 67 -6.78 15.84 -10.88
C ARG A 67 -6.39 15.96 -12.35
N LYS A 68 -5.59 15.03 -12.87
CA LYS A 68 -5.19 15.03 -14.29
C LYS A 68 -6.39 15.01 -15.24
N ARG A 69 -7.47 14.29 -14.90
CA ARG A 69 -8.70 14.22 -15.72
C ARG A 69 -9.48 15.54 -15.69
N TYR A 70 -9.54 16.20 -14.54
CA TYR A 70 -10.19 17.51 -14.41
C TYR A 70 -9.36 18.63 -15.06
N ASP A 71 -8.03 18.63 -14.88
CA ASP A 71 -7.12 19.62 -15.48
C ASP A 71 -7.04 19.50 -17.02
N SER A 72 -7.33 18.32 -17.59
CA SER A 72 -7.42 18.14 -19.06
C SER A 72 -8.74 18.61 -19.69
N GLY A 73 -9.67 19.13 -18.88
CA GLY A 73 -11.05 19.41 -19.28
C GLY A 73 -11.34 20.82 -19.80
N GLU A 74 -10.73 21.88 -19.27
CA GLU A 74 -10.89 23.27 -19.75
C GLU A 74 -10.00 24.21 -18.90
N PRO A 75 -9.49 25.33 -19.46
CA PRO A 75 -8.74 26.32 -18.69
C PRO A 75 -9.66 27.03 -17.71
N VAL A 76 -9.23 27.16 -16.45
CA VAL A 76 -9.83 28.08 -15.49
C VAL A 76 -9.65 29.48 -16.07
N LYS A 77 -10.71 30.03 -16.65
CA LYS A 77 -10.79 31.45 -17.02
C LYS A 77 -10.93 32.23 -15.71
N GLU A 78 -9.88 32.96 -15.35
CA GLU A 78 -9.94 34.08 -14.42
C GLU A 78 -10.65 35.29 -15.05
#